data_AF-A0A2G9T6P7-F1
#
_entry.id   AF-A0A2G9T6P7-F1
#
_cell.length_a   1.000
_cell.length_b   1.000
_cell.length_c   1.000
_cell.angle_alpha   90.00
_cell.angle_beta   90.00
_cell.angle_gamma   90.00
#
_symmetry.space_group_name_H-M   'P 1'
#
loop_
_entity.id
_entity.type
_entity.pdbx_description
1 polymer ?
#
loop_
_entity_poly.entity_id
_entity_poly.type
_entity_poly.pdbx_seq_one_letter_code
_entity_poly.pdbx_strand_id
1 'polypeptide(L)' 'MEFQEIIDVDLSLRTEDVKTQGSFESLMISPSTVTNLKNHGYRVPSPVQMKAIPKGLTGL' A
#
# COMPACT_ATOMS: atom_id res chain seq x y z
N MET A 1 0.32 -1.45 38.37
CA MET A 1 1.23 -1.91 37.30
C MET A 1 0.42 -1.85 36.02
N GLU A 2 0.78 -0.94 35.11
CA GLU A 2 0.06 -0.81 33.83
C GLU A 2 0.75 -1.72 32.81
N PHE A 3 -0.02 -2.60 32.19
CA PHE A 3 0.45 -3.45 31.11
C PHE A 3 0.37 -2.66 29.80
N GLN A 4 1.48 -2.54 29.10
CA GLN A 4 1.55 -1.91 27.78
C GLN A 4 1.99 -2.97 26.78
N GLU A 5 1.06 -3.41 25.92
CA GLU A 5 1.35 -4.38 24.88
C GLU A 5 2.15 -3.70 23.76
N ILE A 6 3.40 -4.12 23.58
CA ILE A 6 4.24 -3.70 22.46
C ILE A 6 4.12 -4.76 21.39
N ILE A 7 3.37 -4.47 20.33
CA ILE A 7 3.27 -5.34 19.16
C ILE A 7 4.42 -4.99 18.23
N ASP A 8 5.47 -5.81 18.25
CA ASP A 8 6.59 -5.70 17.33
C ASP A 8 6.19 -6.29 15.97
N VAL A 9 5.65 -5.46 15.09
CA VAL A 9 5.24 -5.87 13.74
C VAL A 9 6.41 -5.62 12.80
N ASP A 10 7.01 -6.71 12.31
CA ASP A 10 7.93 -6.59 11.18
C ASP A 10 7.15 -6.10 9.95
N LEU A 11 7.31 -4.81 9.66
CA LEU A 11 6.65 -4.14 8.55
C LEU A 11 7.06 -4.75 7.19
N SER A 12 8.18 -5.46 7.10
CA SER A 12 8.62 -6.17 5.90
C SER A 12 7.98 -7.55 5.73
N LEU A 13 7.40 -8.10 6.80
CA LEU A 13 6.80 -9.44 6.81
C LEU A 13 5.41 -9.40 6.16
N ARG A 14 5.37 -9.73 4.88
CA ARG A 14 4.14 -9.97 4.12
C ARG A 14 4.15 -11.41 3.62
N THR A 15 2.99 -12.05 3.68
CA THR A 15 2.80 -13.35 3.02
C THR A 15 2.95 -13.18 1.50
N GLU A 16 3.47 -14.21 0.82
CA GLU A 16 3.79 -14.12 -0.63
C GLU A 16 2.59 -13.72 -1.49
N ASP A 17 1.38 -14.14 -1.08
CA ASP A 17 0.12 -13.86 -1.77
C ASP A 17 -0.32 -12.40 -1.69
N VAL A 18 0.25 -11.60 -0.77
CA VAL A 18 -0.04 -10.15 -0.62
C VAL A 18 1.13 -9.26 -1.02
N LYS A 19 2.23 -9.84 -1.54
CA LYS A 19 3.35 -9.10 -2.11
C LYS A 19 3.00 -8.61 -3.51
N THR A 20 3.39 -7.37 -3.80
CA THR A 20 3.04 -6.70 -5.06
C THR A 20 4.19 -5.79 -5.47
N GLN A 21 4.41 -5.72 -6.78
CA GLN A 21 5.37 -4.82 -7.40
C GLN A 21 4.60 -3.63 -7.96
N GLY A 22 4.70 -2.48 -7.30
CA GLY A 22 4.00 -1.26 -7.70
C GLY A 22 3.81 -0.28 -6.55
N SER A 23 3.36 0.91 -6.89
CA SER A 23 3.07 1.99 -5.94
C SER A 23 1.69 2.58 -6.25
N PHE A 24 1.12 3.33 -5.30
CA PHE A 24 -0.18 3.96 -5.53
C PHE A 24 -0.12 5.05 -6.61
N GLU A 25 1.04 5.65 -6.83
CA GLU A 25 1.29 6.67 -7.86
C GLU A 25 1.24 6.11 -9.28
N SER A 26 1.51 4.81 -9.48
CA SER A 26 1.40 4.18 -10.79
C SER A 26 -0.04 3.81 -11.17
N LEU A 27 -0.99 4.00 -10.25
CA LEU A 27 -2.40 3.75 -10.47
C LEU A 27 -3.11 5.04 -10.91
N MET A 28 -4.14 4.92 -11.74
CA MET A 28 -4.97 6.04 -12.18
C MET A 28 -5.94 6.49 -11.08
N ILE A 29 -5.40 6.88 -9.93
CA ILE A 29 -6.15 7.45 -8.79
C ILE A 29 -5.65 8.86 -8.51
N SER A 30 -6.51 9.70 -7.94
CA SER A 30 -6.16 11.10 -7.73
C SER A 30 -5.00 11.26 -6.73
N PRO A 31 -4.18 12.32 -6.88
CA PRO A 31 -3.11 12.62 -5.91
C PRO A 31 -3.63 12.77 -4.47
N SER A 32 -4.83 13.34 -4.28
CA SER A 32 -5.44 13.47 -2.95
C SER A 32 -5.77 12.11 -2.32
N THR A 33 -6.21 11.14 -3.12
CA THR A 33 -6.40 9.76 -2.66
C THR A 33 -5.07 9.10 -2.28
N VAL A 34 -4.00 9.28 -3.07
CA VAL A 34 -2.67 8.77 -2.74
C VAL A 34 -2.17 9.34 -1.41
N THR A 35 -2.30 10.65 -1.22
CA THR A 35 -1.93 11.33 0.04
C THR A 35 -2.71 10.77 1.21
N ASN A 36 -4.02 10.59 1.07
CA ASN A 36 -4.85 10.02 2.14
C ASN A 36 -4.44 8.58 2.47
N LEU A 37 -4.12 7.74 1.48
CA LEU A 37 -3.64 6.38 1.72
C LEU A 37 -2.35 6.38 2.54
N LYS A 38 -1.38 7.23 2.20
CA LYS A 38 -0.12 7.35 2.95
C LYS A 38 -0.35 7.84 4.38
N ASN A 39 -1.22 8.83 4.57
CA ASN A 39 -1.54 9.36 5.89
C ASN A 39 -2.19 8.31 6.82
N HIS A 40 -2.85 7.30 6.26
CA HIS A 40 -3.43 6.17 7.01
C HIS A 40 -2.49 4.95 7.08
N GLY A 41 -1.22 5.11 6.74
CA GLY A 41 -0.21 4.05 6.87
C GLY A 41 -0.20 3.01 5.75
N TYR A 42 -0.96 3.22 4.67
CA TYR A 42 -0.89 2.34 3.49
C TYR A 42 0.38 2.63 2.70
N ARG A 43 1.19 1.59 2.48
CA ARG A 43 2.51 1.70 1.85
C ARG A 43 2.51 1.40 0.35
N VAL A 44 1.89 0.29 -0.04
CA VAL A 44 1.79 -0.16 -1.44
C VAL A 44 0.43 -0.81 -1.68
N PRO A 45 -0.12 -0.75 -2.90
CA PRO A 45 -1.38 -1.39 -3.25
C PRO A 45 -1.29 -2.91 -3.09
N SER A 46 -2.42 -3.56 -2.81
CA SER A 46 -2.55 -5.02 -2.77
C SER A 46 -2.64 -5.63 -4.18
N PRO A 47 -2.41 -6.94 -4.35
CA PRO A 47 -2.45 -7.56 -5.68
C PRO A 47 -3.80 -7.42 -6.39
N VAL A 48 -4.90 -7.44 -5.63
CA VAL A 48 -6.24 -7.23 -6.19
C VAL A 48 -6.42 -5.79 -6.64
N GLN A 49 -5.93 -4.81 -5.88
CA GLN A 49 -5.97 -3.39 -6.28
C GLN A 49 -5.14 -3.15 -7.55
N MET A 50 -3.97 -3.78 -7.65
CA MET A 50 -3.12 -3.71 -8.85
C MET A 50 -3.74 -4.33 -10.11
N LYS A 51 -4.68 -5.27 -9.95
CA LYS A 51 -5.43 -5.88 -11.05
C LYS A 51 -6.72 -5.12 -11.38
N ALA A 52 -7.36 -4.54 -10.37
CA ALA A 52 -8.65 -3.87 -10.51
C ALA A 52 -8.54 -2.40 -10.92
N ILE A 53 -7.48 -1.71 -10.48
CA ILE A 53 -7.27 -0.29 -10.75
C ILE A 53 -6.38 -0.16 -11.98
N PRO A 54 -6.81 0.59 -13.02
CA PRO A 54 -5.99 0.85 -14.19
C PRO A 54 -4.66 1.47 -13.80
N LYS A 55 -3.59 1.01 -14.45
CA LYS A 55 -2.27 1.65 -14.32
C LYS A 55 -2.24 2.88 -15.20
N GLY A 56 -1.74 3.98 -14.66
CA GLY A 56 -1.40 5.14 -15.46
C GLY A 56 -0.27 4.75 -16.39
N LEU A 57 -0.55 4.70 -17.68
CA LEU A 57 0.49 4.63 -18.69
C LEU A 57 1.12 6.02 -18.78
N THR A 58 1.90 6.42 -17.78
CA THR A 58 2.89 7.47 -18.04
C THR A 58 3.86 6.83 -19.01
N GLY A 59 3.62 7.07 -20.30
CA GLY A 59 4.51 6.64 -21.37
C GLY A 59 5.94 7.03 -21.03
N LEU A 60 6.87 6.15 -21.40
CA LEU A 60 8.30 6.43 -21.44
C LEU A 60 8.60 7.84 -21.98
#